data_AF-A0A2Z2PIB6-F1
#
_entry.id   AF-A0A2Z2PIB6-F1
#
_cell.length_a   1.000
_cell.length_b   1.000
_cell.length_c   1.000
_cell.angle_alpha   90.00
_cell.angle_beta   90.00
_cell.angle_gamma   90.00
#
_symmetry.space_group_name_H-M   'P 1'
#
loop_
_entity.id
_entity.type
_entity.pdbx_description
1 polymer ?
#
loop_
_entity_poly.entity_id
_entity_poly.type
_entity_poly.pdbx_seq_one_letter_code
_entity_poly.pdbx_strand_id
1 'polypeptide(L)'
;MKVDRYSFGAAKAVNALLTGPIAVLPSAEGEIVLPFRIGINDDIERLLRPGAALSDLHKALRRYTHSAAYLYATARPDALRHDMLVNPSAPSEMRIG
;
A
#
# COMPACT_ATOMS: atom_id res chain seq x y z
N MET A 1 12.13 1.14 3.82
CA MET A 1 12.14 2.57 4.18
C MET A 1 10.88 2.86 4.97
N LYS A 2 10.96 3.77 5.95
CA LYS A 2 9.80 4.18 6.73
C LYS A 2 8.97 5.20 5.95
N VAL A 3 7.67 5.20 6.19
CA VAL A 3 6.72 6.13 5.59
C VAL A 3 6.97 7.52 6.14
N ASP A 4 7.26 8.47 5.25
CA ASP A 4 7.32 9.90 5.57
C ASP A 4 5.93 10.56 5.45
N ARG A 5 5.81 11.81 5.91
CA ARG A 5 4.57 12.59 5.89
C ARG A 5 3.90 12.67 4.52
N TYR A 6 4.65 12.80 3.42
CA TYR A 6 4.09 12.85 2.07
C TYR A 6 3.50 11.51 1.67
N SER A 7 4.27 10.44 1.88
CA SER A 7 3.85 9.05 1.59
C SER A 7 2.63 8.66 2.42
N PHE A 8 2.60 9.05 3.70
CA PHE A 8 1.45 8.83 4.57
C PHE A 8 0.21 9.60 4.10
N GLY A 9 0.38 10.87 3.70
CA GLY A 9 -0.73 11.66 3.15
C GLY A 9 -1.33 11.03 1.89
N ALA A 10 -0.51 10.46 1.01
CA ALA A 10 -0.98 9.73 -0.17
C ALA A 10 -1.71 8.43 0.20
N ALA A 11 -1.18 7.63 1.14
CA ALA A 11 -1.85 6.43 1.64
C ALA A 11 -3.21 6.74 2.27
N LYS A 12 -3.28 7.81 3.08
CA LYS A 12 -4.53 8.29 3.68
C LYS A 12 -5.55 8.70 2.61
N ALA A 13 -5.10 9.36 1.53
CA ALA A 13 -5.98 9.74 0.43
C ALA A 13 -6.57 8.51 -0.28
N VAL A 14 -5.78 7.44 -0.46
CA VAL A 14 -6.31 6.15 -0.99
C VAL A 14 -7.35 5.58 -0.04
N ASN A 15 -7.01 5.37 1.24
CA ASN A 15 -7.93 4.79 2.23
C ASN A 15 -9.23 5.59 2.38
N ALA A 16 -9.18 6.93 2.24
CA ALA A 16 -10.37 7.75 2.29
C ALA A 16 -11.37 7.38 1.19
N LEU A 17 -10.91 7.03 -0.02
CA LEU A 17 -11.74 6.74 -1.19
C LEU A 17 -12.37 5.33 -1.17
N LEU A 18 -11.94 4.47 -0.27
CA LEU A 18 -12.42 3.09 -0.17
C LEU A 18 -13.59 2.96 0.82
N THR A 19 -14.31 1.85 0.75
CA THR A 19 -15.37 1.47 1.72
C THR A 19 -14.81 1.17 3.11
N GLY A 20 -13.51 0.91 3.21
CA GLY A 20 -12.76 0.76 4.45
C GLY A 20 -11.26 0.78 4.21
N PRO A 21 -10.44 0.97 5.25
CA PRO A 21 -8.98 0.96 5.11
C PRO A 21 -8.47 -0.44 4.74
N ILE A 22 -7.44 -0.50 3.89
CA ILE A 22 -6.74 -1.74 3.56
C ILE A 22 -5.42 -1.83 4.33
N ALA A 23 -5.08 -3.02 4.83
CA ALA A 23 -3.95 -3.24 5.74
C ALA A 23 -2.57 -3.09 5.06
N VAL A 24 -2.51 -3.21 3.74
CA VAL A 24 -1.26 -3.01 2.98
C VAL A 24 -0.81 -1.55 2.96
N LEU A 25 -1.73 -0.61 3.20
CA LEU A 25 -1.41 0.81 3.31
C LEU A 25 -1.03 1.16 4.75
N PRO A 26 -0.03 2.03 4.94
CA PRO A 26 0.38 2.43 6.28
C PRO A 26 -0.69 3.26 6.98
N SER A 27 -0.83 3.03 8.28
CA SER A 27 -1.79 3.70 9.16
C SER A 27 -1.19 4.91 9.90
N ALA A 28 0.14 5.04 9.91
CA ALA A 28 0.87 6.15 10.52
C ALA A 28 2.20 6.46 9.81
N GLU A 29 2.74 7.66 10.10
CA GLU A 29 4.14 7.98 9.76
C GLU A 29 5.10 7.06 10.54
N GLY A 30 6.25 6.73 9.94
CA GLY A 30 7.23 5.86 10.57
C GLY A 30 6.98 4.36 10.41
N GLU A 31 5.80 3.95 9.93
CA GLU A 31 5.52 2.56 9.55
C GLU A 31 6.32 2.13 8.32
N ILE A 32 6.37 0.82 8.07
CA ILE A 32 7.08 0.26 6.91
C ILE A 32 6.17 0.31 5.68
N VAL A 33 6.72 0.74 4.54
CA VAL A 33 6.03 0.60 3.25
C VAL A 33 6.04 -0.86 2.80
N LEU A 34 4.85 -1.40 2.52
CA LEU A 34 4.66 -2.73 1.97
C LEU A 34 4.44 -2.64 0.44
N PRO A 35 5.38 -3.15 -0.39
CA PRO A 35 5.18 -3.23 -1.83
C PRO A 35 3.93 -4.01 -2.20
N PHE A 36 3.15 -3.52 -3.17
CA PHE A 36 1.93 -4.19 -3.59
C PHE A 36 2.17 -5.44 -4.43
N ARG A 37 1.28 -6.44 -4.26
CA ARG A 37 1.09 -7.56 -5.19
C ARG A 37 0.82 -7.03 -6.60
N ILE A 38 1.34 -7.74 -7.60
CA ILE A 38 1.03 -7.45 -9.00
C ILE A 38 -0.47 -7.69 -9.24
N GLY A 39 -1.14 -6.74 -9.88
CA GLY A 39 -2.58 -6.83 -10.15
C GLY A 39 -3.49 -6.40 -8.99
N ILE A 40 -2.94 -5.91 -7.87
CA ILE A 40 -3.76 -5.50 -6.71
C ILE A 40 -4.76 -4.37 -7.03
N ASN A 41 -4.52 -3.59 -8.09
CA ASN A 41 -5.32 -2.43 -8.43
C ASN A 41 -6.78 -2.83 -8.68
N ASP A 42 -7.02 -3.92 -9.43
CA ASP A 42 -8.38 -4.41 -9.71
C ASP A 42 -9.13 -4.76 -8.43
N ASP A 43 -8.41 -5.27 -7.42
CA ASP A 43 -9.01 -5.62 -6.13
C ASP A 43 -9.27 -4.37 -5.28
N ILE A 44 -8.39 -3.37 -5.29
CA ILE A 44 -8.58 -2.08 -4.61
C ILE A 44 -9.76 -1.31 -5.24
N GLU A 45 -9.90 -1.35 -6.56
CA GLU A 45 -10.99 -0.70 -7.30
C GLU A 45 -12.37 -1.25 -6.92
N ARG A 46 -12.47 -2.55 -6.62
CA ARG A 46 -13.71 -3.16 -6.10
C ARG A 46 -14.12 -2.65 -4.72
N LEU A 47 -13.18 -2.05 -3.97
CA LEU A 47 -13.42 -1.43 -2.68
C LEU A 47 -13.74 0.07 -2.78
N LEU A 48 -13.82 0.64 -3.99
CA LEU A 48 -14.17 2.05 -4.16
C LEU A 48 -15.53 2.35 -3.54
N ARG A 49 -15.61 3.36 -2.66
CA ARG A 49 -16.87 3.71 -2.00
C ARG A 49 -17.87 4.33 -3.00
N PRO A 50 -19.19 4.18 -2.78
CA PRO A 50 -20.20 4.85 -3.61
C PRO A 50 -19.97 6.36 -3.70
N GLY A 51 -20.08 6.90 -4.91
CA GLY A 51 -19.91 8.34 -5.17
C GLY A 51 -18.47 8.84 -5.22
N ALA A 52 -17.45 7.99 -4.99
CA ALA A 52 -16.07 8.34 -5.28
C ALA A 52 -15.74 8.10 -6.77
N ALA A 53 -14.89 8.95 -7.35
CA ALA A 53 -14.45 8.81 -8.73
C ALA A 53 -13.25 7.86 -8.84
N LEU A 54 -13.31 6.91 -9.77
CA LEU A 54 -12.22 5.98 -10.07
C LEU A 54 -10.92 6.72 -10.44
N SER A 55 -11.03 7.85 -11.16
CA SER A 55 -9.88 8.67 -11.54
C SER A 55 -9.16 9.30 -10.34
N ASP A 56 -9.88 9.61 -9.26
CA ASP A 56 -9.26 10.14 -8.04
C ASP A 56 -8.56 9.04 -7.25
N LEU A 57 -9.10 7.81 -7.28
CA LEU A 57 -8.41 6.63 -6.74
C LEU A 57 -7.10 6.37 -7.49
N HIS A 58 -7.10 6.38 -8.82
CA HIS A 58 -5.89 6.20 -9.63
C HIS A 58 -4.85 7.29 -9.37
N LYS A 59 -5.26 8.55 -9.21
CA LYS A 59 -4.34 9.65 -8.84
C LYS A 59 -3.72 9.41 -7.47
N ALA A 60 -4.51 9.02 -6.48
CA ALA A 60 -4.03 8.75 -5.12
C ALA A 60 -3.07 7.55 -5.08
N LEU A 61 -3.43 6.44 -5.74
CA LEU A 61 -2.57 5.27 -5.89
C LEU A 61 -1.25 5.61 -6.57
N ARG A 62 -1.30 6.34 -7.69
CA ARG A 62 -0.09 6.78 -8.40
C ARG A 62 0.80 7.65 -7.52
N ARG A 63 0.22 8.56 -6.73
CA ARG A 63 0.98 9.40 -5.80
C ARG A 63 1.69 8.55 -4.74
N TYR A 64 1.02 7.54 -4.20
CA TYR A 64 1.60 6.64 -3.21
C TYR A 64 2.71 5.75 -3.81
N THR A 65 2.45 5.11 -4.95
CA THR A 65 3.40 4.18 -5.59
C THR A 65 4.62 4.88 -6.21
N HIS A 66 4.53 6.17 -6.52
CA HIS A 66 5.67 6.99 -6.94
C HIS A 66 6.37 7.73 -5.80
N SER A 67 5.99 7.50 -4.54
CA SER A 67 6.72 8.08 -3.40
C SER A 67 8.11 7.47 -3.26
N ALA A 68 9.07 8.25 -2.75
CA ALA A 68 10.43 7.77 -2.52
C ALA A 68 10.47 6.54 -1.59
N ALA A 69 9.63 6.54 -0.54
CA ALA A 69 9.54 5.42 0.39
C ALA A 69 9.05 4.13 -0.27
N TYR A 70 8.07 4.23 -1.18
CA TYR A 70 7.56 3.08 -1.93
C TYR A 70 8.56 2.58 -2.96
N LEU A 71 9.13 3.48 -3.76
CA LEU A 71 10.15 3.11 -4.76
C LEU A 71 11.35 2.42 -4.10
N TYR A 72 11.82 2.94 -2.96
CA TYR A 72 12.88 2.30 -2.18
C TYR A 72 12.47 0.90 -1.71
N ALA A 73 11.25 0.74 -1.16
CA ALA A 73 10.77 -0.55 -0.69
C ALA A 73 10.69 -1.58 -1.82
N THR A 74 10.28 -1.17 -3.02
CA THR A 74 10.20 -2.04 -4.21
C THR A 74 11.55 -2.36 -4.85
N ALA A 75 12.55 -1.48 -4.70
CA ALA A 75 13.85 -1.65 -5.33
C ALA A 75 14.77 -2.63 -4.59
N ARG A 76 14.36 -3.10 -3.41
CA ARG A 76 15.14 -4.07 -2.63
C ARG A 76 15.17 -5.44 -3.33
N PRO A 77 16.32 -6.13 -3.39
CA PRO A 77 16.43 -7.45 -4.01
C PRO A 77 15.51 -8.51 -3.40
N ASP A 78 15.19 -8.36 -2.11
CA ASP A 78 14.36 -9.24 -1.30
C ASP A 78 12.93 -8.68 -1.08
N ALA A 79 12.49 -7.72 -1.90
CA ALA A 79 11.19 -7.08 -1.74
C ALA A 79 10.04 -8.08 -1.89
N LEU A 80 9.38 -8.39 -0.78
CA LEU A 80 8.14 -9.14 -0.78
C LEU A 80 6.97 -8.24 -1.19
N ARG A 81 6.06 -8.80 -1.99
CA ARG A 81 4.84 -8.11 -2.43
C ARG A 81 3.65 -8.61 -1.64
N HIS A 82 2.81 -7.68 -1.21
CA HIS A 82 1.75 -7.91 -0.23
C HIS A 82 0.37 -7.68 -0.83
N ASP A 83 -0.59 -8.50 -0.41
CA ASP A 83 -2.02 -8.33 -0.73
C ASP A 83 -2.68 -7.30 0.21
N MET A 84 -3.88 -6.84 -0.14
CA MET A 84 -4.61 -5.76 0.56
C MET A 84 -4.92 -6.10 2.00
N LEU A 85 -5.35 -7.34 2.23
CA LEU A 85 -5.45 -7.96 3.53
C LEU A 85 -4.07 -8.53 3.76
N VAL A 86 -3.21 -7.82 4.49
CA VAL A 86 -1.91 -8.37 4.89
C VAL A 86 -2.21 -9.70 5.57
N ASN A 87 -1.95 -10.80 4.88
CA ASN A 87 -2.40 -12.10 5.30
C ASN A 87 -1.67 -12.41 6.62
N PRO A 88 -2.36 -12.56 7.77
CA PRO A 88 -1.69 -12.89 9.03
C PRO A 88 -1.01 -14.27 8.99
N SER A 89 -1.20 -15.03 7.90
CA SER A 89 -0.68 -16.38 7.69
C SER A 89 0.65 -16.46 6.91
N ALA A 90 1.43 -15.38 6.79
CA ALA A 90 2.83 -15.55 6.42
C ALA A 90 3.61 -16.04 7.65
N PRO A 91 4.20 -17.25 7.64
CA PRO A 91 4.90 -17.76 8.81
C PRO A 91 6.10 -16.85 9.10
N SER A 92 6.18 -16.39 10.34
CA SER A 92 7.44 -16.01 10.96
C SER A 92 8.34 -17.24 10.96
N GLU A 93 9.27 -17.35 10.00
CA GLU A 93 10.59 -17.99 10.10
C GLU A 93 11.11 -18.44 8.73
N MET A 94 12.24 -17.86 8.31
CA MET A 94 13.44 -18.66 8.05
C MET A 94 14.67 -17.74 8.11
N ARG A 95 15.12 -17.43 9.33
CA ARG A 95 16.50 -17.00 9.55
C ARG A 95 17.32 -18.28 9.68
N ILE A 96 17.96 -18.67 8.59
CA ILE A 96 19.06 -19.63 8.57
C ILE A 96 20.33 -18.81 8.37
N GLY A 97 21.27 -18.94 9.30
CA GLY A 97 22.55 -18.24 9.31
C GLY A 97 22.78 -17.48 10.61
#